data_AF-A0A367S069-F1
#
_entry.id   AF-A0A367S069-F1
#
_cell.length_a   1.000
_cell.length_b   1.000
_cell.length_c   1.000
_cell.angle_alpha   90.00
_cell.angle_beta   90.00
_cell.angle_gamma   90.00
#
_symmetry.space_group_name_H-M   'P 1'
#
loop_
_entity.id
_entity.type
_entity.pdbx_description
1 polymer ?
#
loop_
_entity_poly.entity_id
_entity_poly.type
_entity_poly.pdbx_seq_one_letter_code
_entity_poly.pdbx_strand_id
1 'polypeptide(L)' 'MQIEQVEKEITTIRLSQEEVVIINNALNEVCNGLYLNEFSTRIGASRANVEKLLFQIRKIIDAMK' A
#
# COMPACT_ATOMS: atom_id res chain seq x y z
N MET A 1 -6.29 9.25 8.92
CA MET A 1 -4.89 8.86 9.17
C MET A 1 -4.32 9.70 10.28
N GLN A 2 -3.69 9.06 11.26
CA GLN A 2 -2.91 9.71 12.33
C GLN A 2 -1.56 9.01 12.45
N ILE A 3 -0.49 9.77 12.70
CA ILE A 3 0.83 9.20 12.96
C ILE A 3 0.91 8.88 14.46
N GLU A 4 1.20 7.63 14.80
CA GLU A 4 1.35 7.18 16.19
C GLU A 4 2.82 7.23 16.62
N GLN A 5 3.73 6.82 15.74
CA GLN A 5 5.17 6.79 16.03
C GLN A 5 5.99 6.88 14.74
N VAL A 6 7.14 7.58 14.80
CA VAL A 6 8.12 7.65 13.71
C VAL A 6 9.47 7.22 14.26
N GLU A 7 10.02 6.13 13.71
CA GLU A 7 11.39 5.66 13.97
C GLU A 7 12.21 5.70 12.68
N LYS A 8 13.50 5.40 12.77
CA LYS A 8 14.42 5.47 11.63
C LYS A 8 14.02 4.56 10.45
N GLU A 9 13.44 3.40 10.73
CA GLU A 9 13.12 2.37 9.73
C GLU A 9 11.65 1.99 9.68
N ILE A 10 10.89 2.31 10.75
CA ILE A 10 9.49 1.91 10.91
C ILE A 10 8.68 3.14 11.32
N THR A 11 7.53 3.30 10.68
CA THR A 11 6.54 4.32 11.03
C THR A 11 5.23 3.61 11.35
N THR A 12 4.66 3.91 12.52
CA THR A 12 3.35 3.39 12.93
C THR A 12 2.30 4.46 12.69
N ILE A 13 1.27 4.13 11.91
CA ILE A 13 0.13 5.00 11.63
C ILE A 13 -1.17 4.31 12.01
N ARG A 14 -2.16 5.09 12.44
CA ARG A 14 -3.55 4.67 12.59
C ARG A 14 -4.34 5.09 11.37
N LEU A 15 -5.02 4.12 10.77
CA LEU A 15 -5.88 4.30 9.60
C LEU A 15 -7.30 3.86 9.94
N SER A 16 -8.31 4.51 9.35
CA SER A 16 -9.66 3.97 9.32
C SER A 16 -9.71 2.75 8.40
N GLN A 17 -10.72 1.89 8.55
CA GLN A 17 -10.93 0.76 7.62
C GLN A 17 -11.10 1.24 6.17
N GLU A 18 -11.81 2.35 5.97
CA GLU A 18 -11.99 2.98 4.67
C GLU A 18 -10.66 3.40 4.04
N GLU A 19 -9.76 4.02 4.83
CA GLU A 19 -8.43 4.41 4.34
C GLU A 19 -7.59 3.20 3.91
N VAL A 20 -7.70 2.07 4.63
CA VAL A 20 -7.01 0.82 4.23
C VAL A 20 -7.56 0.30 2.90
N VAL A 21 -8.87 0.35 2.69
CA VAL A 21 -9.50 -0.04 1.40
C VAL A 21 -9.03 0.86 0.27
N ILE A 22 -8.95 2.17 0.49
CA ILE A 22 -8.44 3.13 -0.50
C ILE A 22 -7.00 2.79 -0.89
N ILE A 23 -6.12 2.53 0.09
CA ILE A 23 -4.71 2.17 -0.19
C ILE A 23 -4.61 0.86 -0.97
N ASN A 24 -5.38 -0.17 -0.59
CA ASN A 24 -5.42 -1.43 -1.34
C ASN A 24 -5.81 -1.23 -2.80
N ASN A 25 -6.86 -0.43 -3.05
CA ASN A 25 -7.35 -0.19 -4.40
C ASN A 25 -6.32 0.61 -5.20
N ALA A 26 -5.72 1.65 -4.63
CA ALA A 26 -4.66 2.42 -5.28
C ALA A 26 -3.46 1.53 -5.66
N LEU A 27 -3.01 0.65 -4.75
CA LEU A 27 -1.93 -0.31 -5.02
C LEU A 27 -2.32 -1.33 -6.10
N ASN A 28 -3.56 -1.80 -6.08
CA ASN A 28 -4.07 -2.71 -7.11
C ASN A 28 -4.11 -2.04 -8.49
N GLU A 29 -4.54 -0.78 -8.58
CA GLU A 29 -4.57 -0.03 -9.83
C GLU A 29 -3.17 0.19 -10.40
N VAL A 30 -2.19 0.62 -9.59
CA VAL A 30 -0.83 0.80 -10.10
C VAL A 30 -0.20 -0.53 -10.53
N CYS A 31 -0.47 -1.63 -9.81
CA CYS A 31 0.08 -2.96 -10.15
C CYS A 31 -0.60 -3.63 -11.34
N ASN A 32 -1.92 -3.47 -11.49
CA ASN A 32 -2.74 -4.32 -12.35
C ASN A 32 -3.71 -3.54 -13.26
N GLY A 33 -4.15 -2.34 -12.86
CA GLY A 33 -5.17 -1.56 -13.58
C GLY A 33 -4.60 -0.53 -14.55
N LEU A 34 -3.38 -0.05 -14.31
CA LEU A 34 -2.72 0.99 -15.10
C LEU A 34 -1.47 0.45 -15.79
N TYR A 35 -1.31 0.81 -17.07
CA TYR A 35 -0.02 0.69 -17.72
C TYR A 35 0.87 1.88 -17.30
N LEU A 36 1.89 1.60 -16.51
CA LEU A 36 2.89 2.58 -16.09
C LEU A 36 4.22 2.29 -16.78
N ASN A 37 4.63 3.16 -17.70
CA ASN A 37 6.02 3.17 -18.16
C ASN A 37 6.94 3.60 -17.01
N GLU A 38 8.14 3.01 -16.96
CA GLU A 38 9.14 3.32 -15.92
C GLU A 38 8.58 3.18 -14.50
N PHE A 39 7.83 2.10 -14.25
CA PHE A 39 7.12 1.81 -12.99
C PHE A 39 7.96 2.16 -11.75
N SER A 40 9.19 1.65 -11.67
CA SER A 40 10.06 1.83 -10.50
C SER A 40 10.39 3.28 -10.23
N THR A 41 10.57 4.10 -11.26
CA THR A 41 10.87 5.53 -11.14
C THR A 41 9.64 6.29 -10.68
N ARG A 42 8.46 5.98 -11.23
CA ARG A 42 7.20 6.69 -10.90
C ARG A 42 6.70 6.36 -9.50
N ILE A 43 6.84 5.11 -9.07
CA ILE A 43 6.37 4.65 -7.77
C ILE A 43 7.45 4.79 -6.68
N GLY A 44 8.72 4.87 -7.07
CA GLY A 44 9.85 4.90 -6.13
C GLY A 44 10.16 3.52 -5.53
N ALA A 45 9.59 2.44 -6.07
CA ALA A 45 9.81 1.08 -5.61
C ALA A 45 9.70 0.08 -6.78
N SER A 46 10.42 -1.04 -6.69
CA SER A 46 10.27 -2.12 -7.67
C SER A 46 8.85 -2.68 -7.64
N ARG A 47 8.36 -3.16 -8.79
CA ARG A 47 7.03 -3.79 -8.89
C ARG A 47 6.83 -4.90 -7.87
N ALA A 48 7.84 -5.75 -7.67
CA ALA A 48 7.80 -6.84 -6.69
C ALA A 48 7.61 -6.34 -5.24
N ASN A 49 8.22 -5.22 -4.86
CA ASN A 49 8.02 -4.64 -3.53
C ASN A 49 6.60 -4.11 -3.34
N VAL A 50 6.03 -3.48 -4.37
CA VAL A 50 4.66 -2.95 -4.36
C VAL A 50 3.63 -4.09 -4.34
N GLU A 51 3.83 -5.15 -5.11
CA GLU A 51 2.99 -6.35 -5.10
C GLU A 51 3.02 -7.05 -3.73
N LYS A 52 4.20 -7.13 -3.09
CA LYS A 52 4.33 -7.63 -1.73
C LYS A 52 3.54 -6.78 -0.74
N LEU A 53 3.59 -5.45 -0.86
CA LEU A 53 2.83 -4.53 -0.01
C LEU A 53 1.33 -4.69 -0.23
N LEU A 54 0.87 -4.74 -1.48
CA LEU A 54 -0.53 -5.00 -1.83
C LEU A 54 -1.03 -6.30 -1.19
N PHE A 55 -0.23 -7.38 -1.26
CA PHE A 55 -0.59 -8.65 -0.63
C PHE A 55 -0.75 -8.54 0.90
N GLN A 56 0.14 -7.81 1.58
CA GLN A 56 0.01 -7.60 3.04
C GLN A 56 -1.24 -6.79 3.38
N ILE A 57 -1.54 -5.73 2.63
CA ILE A 57 -2.72 -4.89 2.89
C ILE A 57 -4.00 -5.67 2.58
N ARG A 58 -4.04 -6.48 1.51
CA ARG A 58 -5.19 -7.36 1.22
C ARG A 58 -5.51 -8.28 2.39
N LYS A 59 -4.49 -8.87 3.04
CA LYS A 59 -4.70 -9.72 4.24
C LYS A 59 -5.35 -8.95 5.39
N ILE A 60 -5.01 -7.69 5.58
CA ILE A 60 -5.65 -6.85 6.60
C ILE A 60 -7.14 -6.69 6.26
N ILE A 61 -7.48 -6.40 5.01
CA ILE A 61 -8.87 -6.28 4.55
C ILE A 61 -9.64 -7.61 4.75
N ASP A 62 -9.02 -8.73 4.40
CA ASP A 62 -9.65 -10.05 4.59
C ASP A 62 -9.96 -10.34 6.06
N ALA A 63 -9.19 -9.78 7.00
CA ALA A 63 -9.39 -9.90 8.44
C ALA A 63 -10.37 -8.87 9.03
N MET A 64 -10.88 -7.91 8.26
CA MET A 64 -11.91 -6.96 8.70
C MET A 64 -13.34 -7.54 8.65
N LYS A 65 -13.48 -8.76 8.11
CA LYS A 65 -14.74 -9.52 8.07
C LYS A 65 -15.16 -9.97 9.47
#